data_AF-A0A0F9THZ4-F1
#
_entry.id   AF-A0A0F9THZ4-F1
#
_cell.length_a   1.000
_cell.length_b   1.000
_cell.length_c   1.000
_cell.angle_alpha   90.00
_cell.angle_beta   90.00
_cell.angle_gamma   90.00
#
_symmetry.space_group_name_H-M   'P 1'
#
loop_
_entity.id
_entity.type
_entity.pdbx_description
1 polymer ?
#
loop_
_entity_poly.entity_id
_entity_poly.type
_entity_poly.pdbx_seq_one_letter_code
_entity_poly.pdbx_strand_id
1 'polypeptide(L)'
;MKKAITKQVDFCDTCDNGGLTYICLGCGKCACYDCKKKGEMIEYSHAVHFSGSGDGNFCPDCVDKPPNEKIAILLAAYRKISSLRTEEKGWYDNFRTRCDKAEAELKALIE
;
A
#
# COMPACT_ATOMS: atom_id res chain seq x y z
N MET A 1 25.53 -28.68 -5.54
CA MET A 1 24.61 -29.81 -5.29
C MET A 1 23.18 -29.32 -5.55
N LYS A 2 22.41 -29.96 -6.43
CA LYS A 2 21.02 -29.56 -6.73
C LYS A 2 20.06 -30.39 -5.87
N LYS A 3 19.05 -29.76 -5.28
CA LYS A 3 18.04 -30.40 -4.44
C LYS A 3 16.67 -30.07 -5.03
N ALA A 4 15.90 -31.08 -5.42
CA ALA A 4 14.53 -30.91 -5.84
C ALA A 4 13.64 -30.84 -4.58
N ILE A 5 12.81 -29.80 -4.48
CA ILE A 5 11.89 -29.58 -3.37
C ILE A 5 10.51 -29.31 -3.98
N THR A 6 9.50 -30.07 -3.57
CA THR A 6 8.11 -29.81 -3.94
C THR A 6 7.62 -28.61 -3.14
N LYS A 7 7.10 -27.59 -3.82
CA LYS A 7 6.49 -26.42 -3.19
C LYS A 7 5.13 -26.13 -3.80
N GLN A 8 4.19 -25.71 -2.97
CA GLN A 8 2.98 -25.07 -3.44
C GLN A 8 3.33 -23.65 -3.90
N VAL A 9 2.77 -23.23 -5.04
CA VAL A 9 3.00 -21.91 -5.63
C VAL A 9 1.65 -21.33 -5.96
N ASP A 10 1.42 -20.11 -5.50
CA ASP A 10 0.23 -19.35 -5.87
C ASP A 10 0.45 -18.67 -7.22
N PHE A 11 -0.62 -18.55 -7.99
CA PHE A 11 -0.64 -17.96 -9.32
C PHE A 11 -1.50 -16.70 -9.33
N CYS A 12 -1.17 -15.77 -10.21
CA CYS A 12 -1.98 -14.58 -10.45
C CYS A 12 -3.28 -14.97 -11.17
N ASP A 13 -4.43 -14.63 -10.60
CA ASP A 13 -5.74 -14.93 -11.19
C ASP A 13 -6.03 -14.13 -12.48
N THR A 14 -5.15 -13.18 -12.84
CA THR A 14 -5.30 -12.33 -14.03
C THR A 14 -4.41 -12.75 -15.20
N CYS A 15 -3.23 -13.31 -14.93
CA CYS A 15 -2.24 -13.58 -15.97
C CYS A 15 -1.52 -14.92 -15.83
N ASP A 16 -1.91 -15.76 -14.86
CA ASP A 16 -1.36 -17.08 -14.60
C ASP A 16 0.17 -17.11 -14.41
N ASN A 17 0.77 -15.96 -14.09
CA ASN A 17 2.17 -15.91 -13.69
C ASN A 17 2.30 -16.38 -12.24
N GLY A 18 3.11 -17.42 -12.02
CA GLY A 18 3.47 -17.90 -10.69
C GLY A 18 4.53 -17.03 -10.02
N GLY A 19 4.56 -16.98 -8.69
CA GLY A 19 5.58 -16.23 -7.94
C GLY A 19 5.08 -15.68 -6.61
N LEU A 20 5.67 -14.58 -6.16
CA LEU A 20 5.17 -13.83 -5.01
C LEU A 20 3.84 -13.16 -5.41
N THR A 21 2.75 -13.63 -4.82
CA THR A 21 1.40 -13.11 -5.07
C THR A 21 0.94 -12.25 -3.89
N TYR A 22 0.20 -11.20 -4.22
CA TYR A 22 -0.56 -10.39 -3.27
C TYR A 22 -1.97 -10.95 -3.23
N ILE A 23 -2.43 -11.27 -2.02
CA ILE A 23 -3.73 -11.93 -1.82
C ILE A 23 -4.71 -10.91 -1.26
N CYS A 24 -5.87 -10.78 -1.90
CA CYS A 24 -6.95 -9.95 -1.42
C CYS A 24 -7.50 -10.52 -0.11
N LEU A 25 -7.44 -9.73 0.96
CA LEU A 25 -7.98 -10.11 2.28
C LEU A 25 -9.51 -10.28 2.29
N GLY A 26 -10.21 -9.69 1.31
CA GLY A 26 -11.66 -9.83 1.16
C GLY A 26 -12.11 -11.16 0.57
N CYS A 27 -11.60 -11.52 -0.62
CA CYS A 27 -12.08 -12.66 -1.41
C CYS A 27 -11.02 -13.72 -1.71
N GLY A 28 -9.77 -13.52 -1.33
CA GLY A 28 -8.67 -14.45 -1.63
C GLY A 28 -8.08 -14.33 -3.04
N LYS A 29 -8.59 -13.43 -3.90
CA LYS A 29 -8.03 -13.19 -5.24
C LYS A 29 -6.53 -12.91 -5.16
N CYS A 30 -5.75 -13.58 -6.00
CA CYS A 30 -4.31 -13.45 -6.10
C CYS A 30 -3.91 -12.54 -7.27
N ALA A 31 -3.00 -11.60 -7.04
CA ALA A 31 -2.39 -10.79 -8.09
C ALA A 31 -0.86 -10.85 -7.99
N CYS A 32 -0.16 -11.04 -9.11
CA CYS A 32 1.29 -10.84 -9.13
C CYS A 32 1.66 -9.35 -8.99
N TYR A 33 2.92 -9.06 -8.74
CA TYR A 33 3.43 -7.70 -8.60
C TYR A 33 3.08 -6.77 -9.78
N ASP A 34 3.18 -7.28 -11.02
CA ASP A 34 2.87 -6.48 -12.22
C ASP A 34 1.38 -6.19 -12.35
N CYS A 35 0.53 -7.16 -12.02
CA CYS A 35 -0.92 -6.98 -12.00
C CYS A 35 -1.35 -6.03 -10.88
N LYS A 36 -0.72 -6.12 -9.69
CA LYS A 36 -0.92 -5.14 -8.61
C LYS A 36 -0.61 -3.72 -9.08
N LYS A 37 0.53 -3.51 -9.76
CA LYS A 37 0.89 -2.18 -10.33
C LYS A 37 -0.13 -1.65 -11.33
N LYS A 38 -0.84 -2.53 -12.04
CA LYS A 38 -1.90 -2.18 -12.99
C LYS A 38 -3.25 -1.89 -12.32
N GLY A 39 -3.34 -2.00 -11.00
CA GLY A 39 -4.56 -1.72 -10.24
C GLY A 39 -5.40 -2.95 -9.88
N GLU A 40 -4.93 -4.18 -10.14
CA GLU A 40 -5.66 -5.39 -9.73
C GLU A 40 -5.69 -5.59 -8.21
N MET A 41 -4.85 -4.86 -7.48
CA MET A 41 -4.76 -4.90 -6.03
C MET A 41 -4.39 -3.53 -5.47
N ILE A 42 -5.13 -3.09 -4.45
CA ILE A 42 -4.89 -1.86 -3.71
C ILE A 42 -4.25 -2.24 -2.37
N GLU A 43 -3.10 -1.64 -2.09
CA GLU A 43 -2.38 -1.84 -0.83
C GLU A 43 -2.67 -0.69 0.13
N TYR A 44 -2.99 -1.05 1.37
CA TYR A 44 -3.17 -0.11 2.47
C TYR A 44 -2.12 -0.38 3.54
N SER A 45 -1.40 0.68 3.94
CA SER A 45 -0.47 0.62 5.05
C SER A 45 -1.20 0.37 6.38
N HIS A 46 -0.65 -0.50 7.22
CA HIS A 46 -1.24 -0.83 8.53
C HIS A 46 -0.84 0.12 9.66
N ALA A 47 -0.05 1.15 9.38
CA ALA A 47 0.45 2.09 10.38
C ALA A 47 0.68 3.48 9.78
N VAL A 48 0.65 4.52 10.63
CA VAL A 48 0.82 5.92 10.19
C VAL A 48 2.29 6.23 9.90
N HIS A 49 3.21 5.95 10.82
CA HIS A 49 4.61 6.39 10.66
C HIS A 49 5.53 5.37 9.97
N PHE A 50 5.50 4.10 10.40
CA PHE A 50 6.33 3.04 9.84
C PHE A 50 5.47 1.83 9.52
N SER A 51 5.47 1.37 8.27
CA SER A 51 4.77 0.16 7.84
C SER A 51 5.77 -0.92 7.43
N GLY A 52 5.26 -2.14 7.24
CA GLY A 52 6.03 -3.38 7.14
C GLY A 52 5.08 -4.57 7.03
N SER A 53 5.39 -5.66 7.73
CA SER A 53 4.49 -6.82 7.83
C SER A 53 3.12 -6.42 8.39
N GLY A 54 2.04 -6.67 7.64
CA GLY A 54 0.67 -6.35 8.07
C GLY A 54 -0.11 -5.44 7.13
N ASP A 55 0.51 -4.95 6.06
CA ASP A 55 -0.18 -4.16 5.03
C ASP A 55 -1.30 -5.00 4.37
N GLY A 56 -2.44 -4.35 4.16
CA GLY A 56 -3.65 -4.98 3.67
C GLY A 56 -3.75 -4.86 2.16
N ASN A 57 -3.93 -5.99 1.47
CA ASN A 57 -4.16 -6.01 0.03
C ASN A 57 -5.64 -6.31 -0.25
N PHE A 58 -6.28 -5.52 -1.11
CA PHE A 58 -7.68 -5.70 -1.50
C PHE A 58 -7.86 -5.48 -3.00
N CYS A 59 -8.62 -6.36 -3.67
CA CYS A 59 -8.99 -6.11 -5.06
C CYS A 59 -10.01 -4.95 -5.13
N PRO A 60 -10.12 -4.25 -6.28
CA PRO A 60 -11.08 -3.14 -6.45
C PRO A 60 -12.51 -3.53 -6.06
N ASP A 61 -12.97 -4.72 -6.45
CA ASP A 61 -14.32 -5.18 -6.15
C ASP A 61 -14.59 -5.27 -4.64
N CYS A 62 -13.63 -5.75 -3.85
CA CYS A 62 -13.77 -5.83 -2.39
C CYS A 62 -13.63 -4.46 -1.72
N VAL A 63 -12.94 -3.51 -2.34
CA VAL A 63 -12.83 -2.12 -1.86
C VAL A 63 -14.16 -1.38 -2.06
N ASP A 64 -14.84 -1.64 -3.17
CA ASP A 64 -16.13 -1.02 -3.51
C ASP A 64 -17.30 -1.74 -2.83
N LYS A 65 -17.27 -3.07 -2.79
CA LYS A 65 -18.32 -3.94 -2.25
C LYS A 65 -17.70 -4.99 -1.33
N PRO A 66 -17.47 -4.66 -0.04
CA PRO A 66 -16.94 -5.60 0.92
C PRO A 66 -17.84 -6.86 1.02
N PRO A 67 -17.27 -8.07 0.96
CA PRO A 67 -18.06 -9.31 0.91
C PRO A 67 -18.78 -9.64 2.23
N ASN A 68 -18.36 -9.01 3.33
CA ASN A 68 -18.99 -9.14 4.64
C ASN A 68 -18.63 -7.94 5.54
N GLU A 69 -19.33 -7.84 6.67
CA GLU A 69 -19.17 -6.76 7.65
C GLU A 69 -17.75 -6.69 8.23
N LYS A 70 -17.13 -7.84 8.50
CA LYS A 70 -15.75 -7.89 9.02
C LYS A 70 -14.77 -7.22 8.05
N ILE A 71 -14.89 -7.47 6.74
CA ILE A 71 -14.05 -6.84 5.72
C ILE A 71 -14.36 -5.35 5.58
N ALA A 72 -15.62 -4.94 5.71
CA ALA A 72 -16.01 -3.53 5.70
C ALA A 72 -15.36 -2.76 6.86
N ILE A 73 -15.41 -3.31 8.08
CA ILE A 73 -14.78 -2.73 9.28
C ILE A 73 -13.25 -2.66 9.10
N LEU A 74 -12.65 -3.73 8.60
CA LEU A 74 -11.21 -3.79 8.36
C LEU A 74 -10.76 -2.73 7.34
N LEU A 75 -11.46 -2.61 6.21
CA LEU A 75 -11.20 -1.57 5.20
C LEU A 75 -11.36 -0.16 5.78
N ALA A 76 -12.37 0.07 6.61
CA ALA A 76 -12.57 1.36 7.27
C ALA A 76 -11.38 1.72 8.18
N ALA A 77 -10.84 0.75 8.92
CA ALA A 77 -9.64 0.96 9.74
C ALA A 77 -8.40 1.32 8.90
N TYR A 78 -8.15 0.57 7.81
CA TYR A 78 -7.07 0.88 6.88
C TYR A 78 -7.22 2.26 6.22
N ARG A 79 -8.43 2.63 5.79
CA ARG A 79 -8.71 3.95 5.22
C ARG A 79 -8.48 5.08 6.22
N LYS A 80 -8.83 4.86 7.50
CA LYS A 80 -8.54 5.83 8.56
C LYS A 80 -7.04 6.06 8.72
N ILE A 81 -6.24 4.99 8.72
CA ILE A 81 -4.77 5.08 8.75
C ILE A 81 -4.26 5.82 7.51
N SER A 82 -4.76 5.50 6.32
CA SER A 82 -4.39 6.18 5.08
C SER A 82 -4.67 7.69 5.14
N SER A 83 -5.82 8.08 5.70
CA SER A 83 -6.16 9.50 5.90
C SER A 83 -5.16 10.22 6.80
N LEU A 84 -4.80 9.60 7.93
CA LEU A 84 -3.81 10.18 8.86
C LEU A 84 -2.42 10.30 8.22
N ARG A 85 -2.02 9.33 7.37
CA ARG A 85 -0.77 9.41 6.61
C ARG A 85 -0.78 10.57 5.62
N THR A 86 -1.91 10.79 4.93
CA THR A 86 -2.07 11.93 4.00
C THR A 86 -1.98 13.25 4.75
N GLU A 87 -2.60 13.35 5.92
CA GLU A 87 -2.54 14.54 6.78
C GLU A 87 -1.11 14.82 7.26
N GLU A 88 -0.43 13.81 7.82
CA GLU A 88 0.97 13.91 8.27
C GLU A 88 1.89 14.37 7.13
N LYS A 89 1.75 13.75 5.94
CA LYS A 89 2.52 14.16 4.76
C LYS A 89 2.25 15.61 4.39
N GLY A 90 0.99 16.06 4.43
CA GLY A 90 0.63 17.44 4.16
C GLY A 90 1.31 18.44 5.12
N TRP A 91 1.36 18.11 6.41
CA TRP A 91 2.08 18.92 7.40
C TRP A 91 3.58 18.95 7.15
N TYR A 92 4.18 17.78 6.87
CA TYR A 92 5.60 17.68 6.57
C TYR A 92 5.99 18.49 5.33
N ASP A 93 5.25 18.35 4.23
CA ASP A 93 5.50 19.06 2.98
C ASP A 93 5.36 20.59 3.18
N ASN A 94 4.35 21.03 3.94
CA ASN A 94 4.18 22.44 4.28
C ASN A 94 5.34 22.98 5.12
N PHE A 95 5.75 22.24 6.16
CA PHE A 95 6.87 22.60 7.01
C PHE A 95 8.16 22.70 6.20
N ARG A 96 8.43 21.71 5.33
CA ARG A 96 9.63 21.69 4.48
C ARG A 96 9.66 22.88 3.53
N THR A 97 8.55 23.22 2.90
CA THR A 97 8.42 24.40 2.04
C THR A 97 8.80 25.70 2.78
N ARG A 98 8.37 25.83 4.05
CA ARG A 98 8.68 27.00 4.87
C ARG A 98 10.16 27.05 5.26
N CYS A 99 10.77 25.90 5.56
CA CYS A 99 12.21 25.80 5.81
C CYS A 99 13.00 26.22 4.57
N ASP A 100 12.69 25.63 3.41
CA ASP A 100 13.40 25.94 2.16
C ASP A 100 13.30 27.43 1.81
N LYS A 101 12.13 28.04 2.05
CA LYS A 101 11.94 29.49 1.85
C LYS A 101 12.81 30.32 2.80
N ALA A 102 12.82 30.00 4.09
CA ALA A 102 13.62 30.74 5.07
C ALA A 102 15.14 30.60 4.81
N GLU A 103 15.59 29.40 4.43
CA GLU A 103 16.99 29.14 4.05
C GLU A 103 17.37 29.93 2.78
N ALA A 104 16.48 29.98 1.78
CA ALA A 104 16.69 30.77 0.57
C ALA A 104 16.73 32.28 0.84
N GLU A 105 15.87 32.79 1.73
CA GLU A 105 15.86 34.19 2.16
C GLU A 105 17.19 34.57 2.84
N LEU A 106 17.69 33.75 3.77
CA LEU A 106 18.98 33.99 4.40
C LEU A 106 20.12 33.95 3.36
N LYS A 107 20.10 32.96 2.47
CA LYS A 107 21.10 32.81 1.41
C LYS A 107 21.21 34.06 0.54
N ALA A 108 20.08 34.66 0.17
CA ALA A 108 20.04 35.88 -0.63
C ALA A 108 20.59 37.13 0.10
N LEU A 109 20.75 37.10 1.43
CA LEU A 109 21.33 38.19 2.21
C LEU A 109 22.84 38.03 2.42
N ILE A 110 23.37 36.82 2.28
CA ILE A 110 24.78 36.50 2.50
C ILE A 110 25.57 36.33 1.19
N GLU A 111 24.90 36.26 0.04
CA GLU A 111 25.47 36.30 -1.32
C GLU A 111 25.41 37.71 -1.91
#